data_AF-A0A257LUA7-F1
#
_entry.id   AF-A0A257LUA7-F1
#
_cell.length_a   1.000
_cell.length_b   1.000
_cell.length_c   1.000
_cell.angle_alpha   90.00
_cell.angle_beta   90.00
_cell.angle_gamma   90.00
#
_symmetry.space_group_name_H-M   'P 1'
#
loop_
_entity.id
_entity.type
_entity.pdbx_description
1 polymer ?
#
loop_
_entity_poly.entity_id
_entity_poly.type
_entity_poly.pdbx_seq_one_letter_code
_entity_poly.pdbx_strand_id
1 'polypeptide(L)'
;MHKYALGLDFGTESLRVVLMDLDTGEQFTTKSRYRWGVMDEYLKDKVQLPEDWALQDAEDYLQAMGEAIPQVLKLADITSDSVVSIGIAFTAIYIRTACICEAVETSWCKGRDSYHQ
;
A
#
# COMPACT_ATOMS: atom_id res chain seq x y z
N MET A 1 1.02 -23.89 19.38
CA MET A 1 0.40 -23.04 18.35
C MET A 1 1.52 -22.14 17.84
N HIS A 2 1.88 -22.27 16.56
CA HIS A 2 2.89 -21.42 15.96
C HIS A 2 2.41 -19.98 15.93
N LYS A 3 3.31 -19.04 16.20
CA LYS A 3 3.04 -17.61 16.13
C LYS A 3 3.75 -17.02 14.94
N TYR A 4 3.10 -16.09 14.26
CA TYR A 4 3.66 -15.48 13.05
C TYR A 4 3.73 -13.96 13.15
N ALA A 5 4.76 -13.39 12.53
CA ALA A 5 4.85 -11.97 12.26
C ALA A 5 4.57 -11.70 10.77
N LEU A 6 3.79 -10.66 10.48
CA LEU A 6 3.47 -10.22 9.13
C LEU A 6 4.23 -8.92 8.81
N GLY A 7 5.13 -8.96 7.85
CA GLY A 7 5.83 -7.79 7.30
C GLY A 7 5.17 -7.31 6.01
N LEU A 8 4.88 -6.02 5.94
CA LEU A 8 4.39 -5.32 4.75
C LEU A 8 5.46 -4.35 4.26
N ASP A 9 5.99 -4.58 3.08
CA ASP A 9 7.02 -3.77 2.44
C ASP A 9 6.42 -3.08 1.20
N PHE A 10 6.02 -1.83 1.39
CA PHE A 10 5.44 -0.98 0.37
C PHE A 10 6.57 -0.34 -0.46
N GLY A 11 6.86 -0.97 -1.59
CA GLY A 11 7.77 -0.47 -2.59
C GLY A 11 7.13 0.61 -3.47
N THR A 12 7.86 1.09 -4.48
CA THR A 12 7.37 2.11 -5.42
C THR A 12 6.25 1.60 -6.35
N GLU A 13 6.27 0.33 -6.74
CA GLU A 13 5.31 -0.20 -7.74
C GLU A 13 4.52 -1.42 -7.23
N SER A 14 4.73 -1.79 -5.97
CA SER A 14 4.19 -3.04 -5.45
C SER A 14 4.32 -3.14 -3.95
N LEU A 15 3.41 -3.88 -3.34
CA LEU A 15 3.53 -4.39 -1.98
C LEU A 15 4.15 -5.79 -2.00
N ARG A 16 5.17 -6.01 -1.19
CA ARG A 16 5.62 -7.35 -0.80
C ARG A 16 5.10 -7.65 0.61
N VAL A 17 4.57 -8.85 0.79
CA VAL A 17 4.16 -9.37 2.10
C VAL A 17 5.06 -10.53 2.47
N VAL A 18 5.61 -10.50 3.68
CA VAL A 18 6.41 -11.59 4.25
C VAL A 18 5.70 -12.06 5.51
N LEU A 19 5.42 -13.35 5.61
CA LEU A 19 4.96 -13.98 6.83
C LEU A 19 6.11 -14.82 7.39
N MET A 20 6.47 -14.61 8.65
CA MET A 20 7.58 -15.32 9.30
C MET A 20 7.07 -16.10 10.51
N ASP A 21 7.38 -17.40 10.56
CA ASP A 21 7.20 -18.24 11.74
C ASP A 21 8.19 -17.82 12.83
N LEU A 22 7.71 -17.49 14.02
CA LEU A 22 8.54 -17.00 15.13
C LEU A 22 9.29 -18.10 15.86
N ASP A 23 8.87 -19.36 15.72
CA ASP A 23 9.50 -20.52 16.35
C ASP A 23 10.60 -21.10 15.45
N THR A 24 10.38 -21.14 14.13
CA THR A 24 11.30 -21.78 13.17
C THR A 24 12.11 -20.80 12.33
N GLY A 25 11.63 -19.56 12.16
CA GLY A 25 12.21 -18.58 11.23
C GLY A 25 11.89 -18.82 9.76
N GLU A 26 11.03 -19.79 9.43
CA GLU A 26 10.55 -20.02 8.07
C GLU A 26 9.77 -18.81 7.55
N GLN A 27 9.91 -18.52 6.25
CA GLN A 27 9.32 -17.35 5.62
C GLN A 27 8.49 -17.73 4.40
N PHE A 28 7.28 -17.18 4.34
CA PHE A 28 6.39 -17.23 3.18
C PHE A 28 6.29 -15.83 2.60
N THR A 29 6.32 -15.69 1.29
CA THR A 29 6.34 -14.37 0.64
C THR A 29 5.35 -14.31 -0.51
N THR A 30 4.62 -13.21 -0.60
CA THR A 30 3.79 -12.84 -1.75
C THR A 30 4.07 -11.41 -2.19
N LYS A 31 3.62 -11.08 -3.40
CA LYS A 31 3.77 -9.74 -3.98
C LYS A 31 2.52 -9.40 -4.79
N SER A 32 1.99 -8.19 -4.60
CA SER A 32 0.95 -7.62 -5.47
C SER A 32 1.46 -6.30 -6.06
N ARG A 33 1.23 -6.11 -7.36
CA ARG A 33 1.58 -4.87 -8.07
C ARG A 33 0.48 -3.84 -7.86
N TYR A 34 0.86 -2.58 -7.76
CA TYR A 34 -0.10 -1.48 -7.77
C TYR A 34 -0.75 -1.40 -9.15
N ARG A 35 -2.07 -1.20 -9.20
CA ARG A 35 -2.84 -1.20 -10.45
C ARG A 35 -2.41 -0.05 -11.34
N TRP A 36 -2.22 1.13 -10.75
CA TRP A 36 -1.86 2.35 -11.45
C TRP A 36 -0.35 2.63 -11.38
N GLY A 37 0.35 2.07 -10.39
CA GLY A 37 1.78 2.28 -10.23
C GLY A 37 2.11 3.74 -9.91
N VAL A 38 3.23 4.23 -10.45
CA VAL A 38 3.58 5.65 -10.37
C VAL A 38 2.94 6.38 -11.54
N MET A 39 2.21 7.45 -11.21
CA MET A 39 1.67 8.41 -12.17
C MET A 39 2.63 9.60 -12.26
N ASP A 40 3.43 9.65 -13.32
CA ASP A 40 4.41 10.71 -13.60
C ASP A 40 4.01 11.59 -14.80
N GLU A 41 3.25 11.05 -15.75
CA GLU A 41 2.77 11.83 -16.91
C GLU A 41 1.31 12.28 -16.79
N TYR A 42 0.42 11.41 -16.32
CA TYR A 42 -1.03 11.65 -16.29
C TYR A 42 -1.68 11.09 -15.02
N LEU A 43 -2.71 11.79 -14.54
CA LEU A 43 -3.67 11.26 -13.58
C LEU A 43 -4.60 10.22 -14.25
N LYS A 44 -5.35 9.47 -13.42
CA LYS A 44 -6.29 8.44 -13.87
C LYS A 44 -7.40 8.96 -14.80
N ASP A 45 -7.76 10.23 -14.64
CA ASP A 45 -8.74 10.96 -15.47
C ASP A 45 -8.11 11.62 -16.71
N LYS A 46 -6.83 11.31 -16.99
CA LYS A 46 -6.04 11.81 -18.12
C LYS A 46 -5.66 13.28 -18.05
N VAL A 47 -5.75 13.91 -16.87
CA VAL A 47 -5.14 15.23 -16.65
C VAL A 47 -3.62 15.07 -16.69
N GLN A 48 -2.95 15.89 -17.51
CA GLN A 48 -1.49 15.89 -17.63
C GLN A 48 -0.86 16.48 -16.37
N LEU A 49 0.17 15.82 -15.85
CA LEU A 49 0.93 16.26 -14.70
C LEU A 49 2.03 17.26 -15.11
N PRO A 50 2.37 18.24 -14.25
CA PRO A 50 3.55 19.08 -14.46
C PRO A 50 4.84 18.27 -14.41
N GLU A 51 5.93 18.83 -14.95
CA GLU A 51 7.26 18.20 -14.86
C GLU A 51 7.66 17.95 -13.39
N ASP A 52 8.42 16.87 -13.18
CA ASP A 52 8.90 16.38 -11.88
C ASP A 52 7.82 15.93 -10.87
N TRP A 53 6.57 15.76 -11.32
CA TRP A 53 5.54 15.11 -10.50
C TRP A 53 5.66 13.58 -10.57
N ALA A 54 5.53 12.94 -9.42
CA ALA A 54 5.41 11.50 -9.29
C ALA A 54 4.40 11.20 -8.18
N LEU A 55 3.21 10.77 -8.58
CA LEU A 55 2.09 10.50 -7.68
C LEU A 55 1.79 9.01 -7.63
N GLN A 56 1.16 8.57 -6.55
CA GLN A 56 0.67 7.21 -6.39
C GLN A 56 -0.78 7.24 -5.90
N ASP A 57 -1.52 6.19 -6.24
CA ASP A 57 -2.89 6.00 -5.79
C ASP A 57 -2.92 5.36 -4.40
N ALA A 58 -3.53 6.02 -3.42
CA ALA A 58 -3.67 5.46 -2.07
C ALA A 58 -4.53 4.17 -2.05
N GLU A 59 -5.49 4.04 -2.98
CA GLU A 59 -6.34 2.85 -3.09
C GLU A 59 -5.52 1.62 -3.53
N ASP A 60 -4.44 1.80 -4.29
CA ASP A 60 -3.58 0.70 -4.72
C ASP A 60 -2.92 -0.01 -3.54
N TYR A 61 -2.62 0.70 -2.44
CA TYR A 61 -2.11 0.10 -1.22
C TYR A 61 -3.12 -0.83 -0.56
N LEU A 62 -4.38 -0.40 -0.49
CA LEU A 62 -5.48 -1.17 0.09
C LEU A 62 -5.77 -2.42 -0.76
N GLN A 63 -5.84 -2.25 -2.09
CA GLN A 63 -6.05 -3.36 -3.02
C GLN A 63 -4.91 -4.37 -2.94
N ALA A 64 -3.65 -3.90 -2.96
CA ALA A 64 -2.49 -4.79 -2.89
C ALA A 64 -2.44 -5.59 -1.57
N MET A 65 -2.82 -4.98 -0.44
CA MET A 65 -2.98 -5.70 0.83
C MET A 65 -4.09 -6.76 0.76
N GLY A 66 -5.25 -6.38 0.21
CA GLY A 66 -6.40 -7.26 0.04
C GLY A 66 -6.11 -8.48 -0.86
N GLU A 67 -5.14 -8.37 -1.76
CA GLU A 67 -4.67 -9.49 -2.58
C GLU A 67 -3.55 -10.29 -1.92
N ALA A 68 -2.49 -9.63 -1.45
CA ALA A 68 -1.25 -10.29 -1.06
C ALA A 68 -1.35 -10.98 0.31
N ILE A 69 -2.10 -10.41 1.27
CA ILE A 69 -2.22 -10.97 2.63
C ILE A 69 -3.00 -12.30 2.62
N PRO A 70 -4.19 -12.41 2.01
CA PRO A 70 -4.88 -13.70 1.95
C PRO A 70 -4.08 -14.77 1.21
N GLN A 71 -3.32 -14.38 0.18
CA GLN A 71 -2.44 -15.30 -0.55
C GLN A 71 -1.32 -15.86 0.35
N VAL A 72 -0.65 -15.02 1.15
CA VAL A 72 0.44 -15.51 2.01
C VAL A 72 -0.06 -16.42 3.12
N LEU A 73 -1.23 -16.10 3.70
CA LEU A 73 -1.86 -16.93 4.72
C LEU A 73 -2.25 -18.30 4.15
N LYS A 74 -2.78 -18.33 2.91
CA LYS A 74 -3.10 -19.56 2.21
C LYS A 74 -1.86 -20.38 1.86
N LEU A 75 -0.75 -19.73 1.48
CA LEU A 75 0.52 -20.42 1.20
C LEU A 75 1.11 -21.09 2.44
N ALA A 76 0.98 -20.44 3.59
CA ALA A 76 1.44 -20.96 4.88
C ALA A 76 0.44 -21.91 5.56
N ASP A 77 -0.75 -22.10 4.97
CA ASP A 77 -1.85 -22.90 5.51
C ASP A 77 -2.26 -22.50 6.94
N ILE A 78 -2.35 -21.19 7.21
CA ILE A 78 -2.75 -20.65 8.52
C ILE A 78 -3.95 -19.69 8.44
N THR A 79 -4.57 -19.44 9.58
CA THR A 79 -5.57 -18.38 9.78
C THR A 79 -4.92 -17.11 10.36
N SER A 80 -5.62 -15.98 10.27
CA SER A 80 -5.18 -14.70 10.82
C SER A 80 -4.98 -14.71 12.34
N ASP A 81 -5.64 -15.62 13.06
CA ASP A 81 -5.58 -15.72 14.52
C ASP A 81 -4.17 -16.11 15.04
N SER A 82 -3.33 -16.68 14.17
CA SER A 82 -1.95 -17.05 14.48
C SER A 82 -0.96 -15.89 14.27
N VAL A 83 -1.39 -14.78 13.66
CA VAL A 83 -0.56 -13.59 13.43
C VAL A 83 -0.59 -12.70 14.68
N VAL A 84 0.55 -12.53 15.33
CA VAL A 84 0.64 -11.79 16.62
C VAL A 84 1.23 -10.39 16.49
N SER A 85 1.83 -10.06 15.35
CA SER A 85 2.44 -8.75 15.10
C SER A 85 2.45 -8.40 13.62
N ILE A 86 2.32 -7.11 13.32
CA ILE A 86 2.44 -6.56 11.96
C ILE A 86 3.52 -5.48 11.96
N GLY A 87 4.46 -5.57 11.02
CA GLY A 87 5.47 -4.55 10.74
C GLY A 87 5.22 -3.95 9.36
N ILE A 88 5.40 -2.63 9.22
CA ILE A 88 5.27 -1.92 7.95
C ILE A 88 6.55 -1.17 7.61
N ALA A 89 6.92 -1.19 6.33
CA ALA A 89 7.99 -0.40 5.75
C ALA A 89 7.47 0.26 4.47
N PHE A 90 7.84 1.52 4.25
CA PHE A 90 7.49 2.28 3.05
C PHE A 90 8.75 2.83 2.41
N THR A 91 8.75 2.95 1.09
CA THR A 91 9.74 3.76 0.38
C THR A 91 9.70 5.20 0.89
N ALA A 92 10.84 5.66 1.38
CA ALA A 92 10.98 6.97 1.97
C ALA A 92 11.13 8.05 0.89
N ILE A 93 10.00 8.61 0.46
CA ILE A 93 9.91 10.01 0.03
C ILE A 93 8.89 10.69 0.94
N TYR A 94 8.96 11.99 1.15
CA TYR A 94 7.97 12.71 1.96
C TYR A 94 6.56 12.43 1.41
N ILE A 95 5.80 11.55 2.07
CA ILE A 95 4.42 11.25 1.71
C ILE A 95 3.61 12.51 2.03
N ARG A 96 3.35 13.33 1.02
CA ARG A 96 2.34 14.37 1.10
C ARG A 96 1.06 13.86 0.47
N THR A 97 0.04 13.66 1.30
CA THR A 97 -1.32 13.45 0.81
C THR A 97 -1.78 14.73 0.13
N ALA A 98 -1.72 14.77 -1.20
CA ALA A 98 -2.36 15.80 -2.00
C ALA A 98 -3.82 15.38 -2.23
N CYS A 99 -4.79 16.14 -1.70
CA CYS A 99 -6.18 16.06 -2.17
C CYS A 99 -6.20 16.83 -3.50
N ILE A 100 -6.27 16.13 -4.62
CA ILE A 100 -6.54 16.77 -5.92
C ILE A 100 -8.05 17.01 -5.95
N CYS A 101 -8.47 18.22 -5.59
CA CYS A 101 -9.87 18.57 -5.41
C CYS A 101 -10.70 18.65 -6.71
N GLU A 102 -10.10 18.52 -7.89
CA GLU A 102 -10.82 18.76 -9.15
C GLU A 102 -11.43 17.52 -9.84
N ALA A 103 -11.21 16.29 -9.34
CA ALA A 103 -11.62 15.09 -10.10
C ALA A 103 -12.31 13.97 -9.30
N VAL A 104 -12.39 14.06 -7.97
CA VAL A 104 -12.97 12.97 -7.18
C VAL A 104 -13.87 13.55 -6.08
N GLU A 105 -15.18 13.35 -6.19
CA GLU A 105 -16.15 13.54 -5.10
C GLU A 105 -15.93 12.50 -3.98
N THR A 106 -14.73 12.45 -3.41
CA THR A 106 -14.48 11.73 -2.16
C THR A 106 -14.77 12.69 -1.01
N SER A 107 -15.49 12.19 0.00
CA SER A 107 -15.88 12.93 1.20
C SER A 107 -14.70 13.50 2.00
N TRP A 108 -13.47 13.12 1.67
CA TRP A 108 -12.23 13.53 2.31
C TRP A 108 -11.76 14.95 1.95
N CYS A 109 -12.18 15.51 0.82
CA CYS A 109 -11.67 16.83 0.38
C CYS A 109 -12.53 18.04 0.83
N LYS A 110 -13.71 17.85 1.45
CA LYS A 110 -14.67 18.93 1.77
C LYS A 110 -14.31 19.86 2.95
N GLY A 111 -13.03 20.01 3.33
CA GLY A 111 -12.70 20.75 4.56
C GLY A 111 -11.34 21.44 4.67
N ARG A 112 -10.59 21.63 3.57
CA ARG A 112 -9.24 22.22 3.66
C ARG A 112 -9.00 23.36 2.65
N ASP A 113 -9.85 24.38 2.71
CA ASP A 113 -9.63 25.67 2.01
C ASP A 113 -8.76 26.68 2.80
N SER A 114 -8.19 26.30 3.95
CA SER A 114 -7.54 27.24 4.86
C SER A 114 -6.00 27.28 4.80
N TYR A 115 -5.37 26.68 3.79
CA TYR A 115 -3.90 26.62 3.68
C TYR A 115 -3.34 27.38 2.47
N HIS A 116 -3.82 28.61 2.27
CA HIS A 116 -3.12 29.63 1.49
C HIS A 116 -3.04 30.93 2.30
N GLN A 117 -2.12 30.96 3.26
CA GLN A 117 -1.39 32.16 3.69
C GLN A 117 0.07 31.78 3.94
#